data_AF-A0A3D2F520-F1
#
_entry.id   AF-A0A3D2F520-F1
#
_cell.length_a   1.000
_cell.length_b   1.000
_cell.length_c   1.000
_cell.angle_alpha   90.00
_cell.angle_beta   90.00
_cell.angle_gamma   90.00
#
_symmetry.space_group_name_H-M   'P 1'
#
loop_
_entity.id
_entity.type
_entity.pdbx_description
1 polymer ?
#
loop_
_entity_poly.entity_id
_entity_poly.type
_entity_poly.pdbx_seq_one_letter_code
_entity_poly.pdbx_strand_id
1 'polypeptide(L)'
;MRFAALLLAVSPSFVFADTIVARIAPTDVTVFTQGAEVTRTGQINLPAGIHEIVIPDMRPNNGGTNTPTVTLSGATLISEKWQN
;
A
#
# COMPACT_ATOMS: atom_id res chain seq x y z
N MET A 1 -41.82 -12.51 11.39
CA MET A 1 -40.42 -12.97 11.18
C MET A 1 -39.80 -12.50 9.84
N ARG A 2 -40.37 -11.48 9.15
CA ARG A 2 -39.82 -10.95 7.88
C ARG A 2 -38.88 -9.75 8.03
N PHE A 3 -38.92 -9.04 9.16
CA PHE A 3 -38.08 -7.86 9.41
C PHE A 3 -36.65 -8.20 9.88
N ALA A 4 -36.43 -9.37 10.49
CA ALA A 4 -35.10 -9.77 10.96
C ALA A 4 -34.13 -10.09 9.81
N ALA A 5 -34.64 -10.58 8.67
CA ALA A 5 -33.83 -10.90 7.50
C ALA A 5 -33.26 -9.64 6.81
N LEU A 6 -33.94 -8.49 6.92
CA LEU A 6 -33.48 -7.24 6.30
C LEU A 6 -32.34 -6.59 7.11
N LEU A 7 -32.34 -6.75 8.43
CA LEU A 7 -31.30 -6.19 9.31
C LEU A 7 -29.95 -6.92 9.18
N LEU A 8 -29.94 -8.21 8.84
CA LEU A 8 -28.71 -8.94 8.52
C LEU A 8 -28.09 -8.53 7.17
N ALA A 9 -28.87 -7.93 6.25
CA ALA A 9 -28.35 -7.43 4.98
C ALA A 9 -27.63 -6.07 5.12
N VAL A 10 -27.82 -5.39 6.26
CA VAL A 10 -27.19 -4.10 6.60
C VAL A 10 -26.22 -4.28 7.77
N SER A 11 -25.68 -5.49 7.97
CA SER A 11 -24.46 -5.60 8.77
C SER A 11 -23.35 -4.93 7.96
N PRO A 12 -22.78 -3.78 8.39
CA PRO A 12 -21.58 -3.27 7.76
C PRO A 12 -20.57 -4.40 7.90
N SER A 13 -20.22 -5.01 6.78
CA SER A 13 -19.13 -5.96 6.72
C SER A 13 -17.92 -5.17 7.19
N PHE A 14 -17.55 -5.37 8.46
CA PHE A 14 -16.23 -5.06 8.96
C PHE A 14 -15.29 -6.00 8.19
N VAL A 15 -15.01 -5.61 6.95
CA VAL A 15 -14.02 -6.26 6.09
C VAL A 15 -12.74 -6.19 6.90
N PHE A 16 -12.22 -7.38 7.21
CA PHE A 16 -11.01 -7.57 7.98
C PHE A 16 -9.91 -6.67 7.42
N ALA A 17 -9.12 -6.08 8.32
CA ALA A 17 -7.93 -5.34 7.95
C ALA A 17 -6.90 -6.34 7.40
N ASP A 18 -7.02 -6.65 6.12
CA ASP A 18 -6.10 -7.55 5.44
C ASP A 18 -4.78 -6.80 5.21
N THR A 19 -3.68 -7.50 5.48
CA THR A 19 -2.34 -7.01 5.13
C THR A 19 -2.01 -7.48 3.72
N ILE A 20 -1.89 -6.53 2.79
CA ILE A 20 -1.50 -6.76 1.41
C ILE A 20 0.00 -6.52 1.28
N VAL A 21 0.76 -7.58 1.02
CA VAL A 21 2.19 -7.47 0.74
C VAL A 21 2.38 -7.21 -0.76
N ALA A 22 2.82 -6.01 -1.10
CA ALA A 22 3.06 -5.61 -2.47
C ALA A 22 4.55 -5.61 -2.78
N ARG A 23 4.95 -6.43 -3.76
CA ARG A 23 6.32 -6.44 -4.30
C ARG A 23 6.35 -5.69 -5.62
N ILE A 24 7.12 -4.62 -5.66
CA ILE A 24 7.26 -3.76 -6.84
C ILE A 24 8.65 -3.99 -7.43
N ALA A 25 8.69 -4.46 -8.67
CA ALA A 25 9.94 -4.67 -9.39
C ALA A 25 10.62 -3.33 -9.72
N PRO A 26 11.96 -3.28 -9.78
CA PRO A 26 12.69 -2.14 -10.33
C PRO A 26 12.25 -1.83 -11.77
N THR A 27 11.99 -0.55 -12.04
CA THR A 27 11.70 -0.06 -13.40
C THR A 27 12.94 0.56 -14.03
N ASP A 28 13.81 1.15 -13.22
CA ASP A 28 15.10 1.70 -13.65
C ASP A 28 16.16 1.47 -12.58
N VAL A 29 17.40 1.25 -13.01
CA VAL A 29 18.55 1.09 -12.13
C VAL A 29 19.74 1.83 -12.73
N THR A 30 20.20 2.86 -12.02
CA THR A 30 21.43 3.58 -12.34
C THR A 30 22.53 3.18 -11.36
N VAL A 31 23.60 2.57 -11.87
CA VAL A 31 24.72 2.07 -11.04
C VAL A 31 25.85 3.09 -11.01
N PHE A 32 26.35 3.38 -9.81
CA PHE A 32 27.47 4.27 -9.52
C PHE A 32 28.64 3.49 -8.91
N THR A 33 29.80 4.13 -8.79
CA THR A 33 30.97 3.53 -8.12
C THR A 33 30.73 3.25 -6.64
N GLN A 34 29.81 3.98 -5.99
CA GLN A 34 29.49 3.87 -4.56
C GLN A 34 28.01 3.52 -4.31
N GLY A 35 27.44 2.63 -5.13
CA GLY A 35 26.09 2.11 -4.93
C GLY A 35 25.23 2.19 -6.19
N ALA A 36 23.93 2.11 -6.03
CA ALA A 36 22.98 2.21 -7.14
C ALA A 36 21.75 2.99 -6.70
N GLU A 37 21.23 3.79 -7.62
CA GLU A 37 19.89 4.34 -7.53
C GLU A 37 18.92 3.38 -8.20
N VAL A 38 17.86 3.03 -7.49
CA VAL A 38 16.84 2.07 -7.96
C VAL A 38 15.48 2.75 -7.93
N THR A 39 14.91 2.98 -9.10
CA THR A 39 13.55 3.51 -9.24
C THR A 39 12.57 2.34 -9.35
N ARG A 40 11.46 2.44 -8.61
CA ARG A 40 10.37 1.47 -8.63
C ARG A 40 9.06 2.22 -8.85
N THR A 41 8.26 1.73 -9.77
CA THR A 41 6.89 2.22 -9.99
C THR A 41 5.97 1.02 -10.14
N GLY A 42 4.86 1.03 -9.44
CA GLY A 42 3.91 -0.06 -9.44
C GLY A 42 2.50 0.42 -9.19
N GLN A 43 1.53 -0.41 -9.53
CA GLN A 43 0.12 -0.20 -9.25
C GLN A 43 -0.40 -1.39 -8.43
N ILE A 44 -1.24 -1.09 -7.45
CA ILE A 44 -1.88 -2.09 -6.59
C ILE A 44 -3.38 -1.82 -6.67
N ASN A 45 -4.16 -2.86 -6.94
CA ASN A 45 -5.62 -2.77 -6.87
C ASN A 45 -6.05 -3.20 -5.47
N LEU A 46 -6.81 -2.34 -4.79
CA LEU A 46 -7.26 -2.55 -3.41
C LEU A 46 -8.74 -2.95 -3.41
N PRO A 47 -9.12 -4.03 -2.70
CA PRO A 47 -10.52 -4.30 -2.41
C PRO A 47 -11.14 -3.16 -1.58
N ALA A 48 -12.47 -3.03 -1.62
CA ALA A 48 -13.15 -2.11 -0.72
C ALA A 48 -12.88 -2.48 0.75
N GLY A 49 -12.57 -1.49 1.59
CA GLY A 49 -12.27 -1.69 3.01
C GLY A 49 -11.03 -0.94 3.48
N ILE A 50 -10.62 -1.21 4.71
CA ILE A 50 -9.39 -0.70 5.32
C ILE A 50 -8.34 -1.80 5.17
N HIS A 51 -7.21 -1.49 4.56
CA HIS A 51 -6.13 -2.44 4.29
C HIS A 51 -4.80 -1.87 4.72
N GLU A 52 -3.92 -2.73 5.24
CA GLU A 52 -2.51 -2.39 5.44
C GLU A 52 -1.72 -2.80 4.19
N ILE A 53 -0.94 -1.89 3.64
CA ILE A 53 -0.09 -2.18 2.48
C ILE A 53 1.35 -2.20 2.94
N VAL A 54 2.02 -3.35 2.80
CA VAL A 54 3.43 -3.52 3.17
C VAL A 54 4.26 -3.67 1.90
N ILE A 55 5.22 -2.76 1.71
CA ILE A 55 6.17 -2.78 0.60
C ILE A 55 7.57 -3.04 1.19
N PRO A 56 7.97 -4.31 1.36
CA PRO A 56 9.12 -4.68 2.20
C PRO A 56 10.47 -4.20 1.64
N ASP A 57 10.57 -4.05 0.31
CA ASP A 57 11.82 -3.74 -0.39
C ASP A 57 11.98 -2.24 -0.71
N MET A 58 11.07 -1.41 -0.19
CA MET A 58 11.12 0.05 -0.32
C MET A 58 11.77 0.62 0.93
N ARG A 59 13.10 0.81 0.88
CA ARG A 59 13.84 1.52 1.94
C ARG A 59 13.94 3.01 1.59
N PRO A 60 13.67 3.93 2.53
CA PRO A 60 14.16 5.29 2.40
C PRO A 60 15.69 5.21 2.26
N ASN A 61 16.22 5.80 1.21
CA ASN A 61 17.57 5.56 0.72
C ASN A 61 18.66 5.85 1.79
N ASN A 62 19.87 5.29 1.58
CA ASN A 62 21.13 5.65 2.26
C ASN A 62 21.44 7.16 2.08
N GLY A 63 20.74 8.05 2.79
CA GLY A 63 20.96 9.49 2.77
C GLY A 63 20.26 10.27 1.63
N GLY A 64 19.39 9.64 0.85
CA GLY A 64 18.58 10.33 -0.17
C GLY A 64 17.23 10.81 0.39
N THR A 65 16.88 12.07 0.14
CA THR A 65 15.66 12.73 0.67
C THR A 65 14.37 12.39 -0.10
N ASN A 66 14.42 11.46 -1.05
CA ASN A 66 13.28 11.18 -1.92
C ASN A 66 12.28 10.31 -1.15
N THR A 67 11.23 10.95 -0.62
CA THR A 67 10.03 10.26 -0.15
C THR A 67 9.33 9.64 -1.35
N PRO A 68 8.81 8.40 -1.25
CA PRO A 68 7.99 7.86 -2.34
C PRO A 68 6.76 8.75 -2.55
N THR A 69 6.33 8.84 -3.80
CA THR A 69 5.07 9.50 -4.12
C THR A 69 3.97 8.44 -4.21
N VAL A 70 2.89 8.64 -3.46
CA VAL A 70 1.71 7.77 -3.50
C VAL A 70 0.54 8.56 -4.07
N THR A 71 -0.09 8.04 -5.11
CA THR A 71 -1.32 8.59 -5.68
C THR A 71 -2.46 7.61 -5.45
N LEU A 72 -3.55 8.08 -4.85
CA LEU A 72 -4.71 7.27 -4.48
C LEU A 72 -5.93 7.72 -5.27
N SER A 73 -6.46 6.84 -6.12
CA SER A 73 -7.72 7.07 -6.82
C SER A 73 -8.82 6.26 -6.17
N GLY A 74 -9.86 6.93 -5.66
CA GLY A 74 -10.98 6.26 -4.96
C GLY A 74 -10.62 5.66 -3.59
N ALA A 75 -9.45 5.99 -3.03
CA ALA A 75 -8.98 5.55 -1.72
C ALA A 75 -8.43 6.73 -0.91
N THR A 76 -8.39 6.57 0.41
CA THR A 76 -7.88 7.59 1.34
C THR A 76 -6.72 7.01 2.14
N LEU A 77 -5.62 7.76 2.25
CA LEU A 77 -4.50 7.39 3.12
C LEU A 77 -4.89 7.69 4.58
N ILE A 78 -4.90 6.67 5.43
CA ILE A 78 -5.19 6.82 6.86
C ILE A 78 -3.90 7.06 7.65
N SER A 79 -2.85 6.29 7.33
CA SER A 79 -1.56 6.38 7.99
C SER A 79 -0.45 5.85 7.09
N GLU A 80 0.74 6.40 7.24
CA GLU A 80 1.96 5.93 6.59
C GLU A 80 3.03 5.74 7.67
N LYS A 81 3.72 4.59 7.65
CA LYS A 81 4.78 4.27 8.60
C LYS A 81 5.98 3.69 7.85
N TRP A 82 7.16 4.17 8.23
CA TRP A 82 8.43 3.67 7.74
C TRP A 82 9.07 2.77 8.78
N GLN A 83 9.50 1.56 8.38
CA GLN A 83 10.34 0.72 9.23
C GLN A 83 11.77 1.28 9.16
N ASN A 84 12.22 1.83 10.29
CA ASN A 84 13.55 2.39 10.47
C ASN A 84 14.53 1.30 10.93
#